data_AF-A0AAU2JZF8-F1
#
_entry.id   AF-A0AAU2JZF8-F1
#
_cell.length_a   1.000
_cell.length_b   1.000
_cell.length_c   1.000
_cell.angle_alpha   90.00
_cell.angle_beta   90.00
_cell.angle_gamma   90.00
#
_symmetry.space_group_name_H-M   'P 1'
#
loop_
_entity.id
_entity.type
_entity.pdbx_description
1 polymer ?
#
loop_
_entity_poly.entity_id
_entity_poly.type
_entity_poly.pdbx_seq_one_letter_code
_entity_poly.pdbx_strand_id
1 'polypeptide(L)'
;MPCSPAALDAELHAALAAFDAAAAPWREALEDLDEDVLAEAAAEARAFGGGPAAAVDELVRGLLGQLADWQQSIGELGRALTTATKGRPLPGWSTDAGRTEDIGWRQGRTTLLEAVARHHHAHLLGGELELPATRNGRFRGAVIPEGCAVSAGRRRCGGRRPVR
;
A
#
# COMPACT_ATOMS: atom_id res chain seq x y z
N MET A 1 -32.20 5.94 29.28
CA MET A 1 -32.22 4.48 29.50
C MET A 1 -30.81 4.03 29.83
N PRO A 2 -30.54 3.35 30.97
CA PRO A 2 -29.27 2.69 31.16
C PRO A 2 -29.18 1.47 30.21
N CYS A 3 -28.16 1.40 29.36
CA CYS A 3 -27.88 0.20 28.56
C CYS A 3 -27.62 -0.98 29.50
N SER A 4 -28.17 -2.14 29.18
CA SER A 4 -27.86 -3.39 29.89
C SER A 4 -26.39 -3.77 29.65
N PRO A 5 -25.76 -4.53 30.55
CA PRO A 5 -24.39 -5.03 30.35
C PRO A 5 -24.22 -5.79 29.02
N ALA A 6 -25.23 -6.58 28.62
CA ALA A 6 -25.22 -7.31 27.37
C ALA A 6 -25.30 -6.39 26.13
N ALA A 7 -26.05 -5.29 26.20
CA ALA A 7 -26.11 -4.32 25.11
C ALA A 7 -24.75 -3.62 24.92
N LEU A 8 -24.08 -3.26 26.02
CA LEU A 8 -22.74 -2.68 25.98
C LEU A 8 -21.73 -3.67 25.36
N ASP A 9 -21.76 -4.93 25.78
CA ASP A 9 -20.84 -5.95 25.26
C ASP A 9 -21.01 -6.15 23.74
N ALA A 10 -22.26 -6.20 23.27
CA ALA A 10 -22.57 -6.26 21.84
C ALA A 10 -22.09 -5.02 21.06
N GLU A 11 -22.23 -3.81 21.64
CA GLU A 11 -21.71 -2.57 21.04
C GLU A 11 -20.19 -2.60 20.90
N LEU A 12 -19.47 -3.08 21.92
CA LEU A 12 -18.00 -3.20 21.89
C LEU A 12 -17.55 -4.22 20.83
N HIS A 13 -18.22 -5.38 20.76
CA HIS A 13 -17.94 -6.39 19.74
C HIS A 13 -18.21 -5.88 18.32
N ALA A 14 -19.30 -5.13 18.12
CA ALA A 14 -19.63 -4.55 16.82
C ALA A 14 -18.59 -3.51 16.38
N ALA A 15 -18.10 -2.67 17.29
CA ALA A 15 -17.06 -1.69 17.01
C ALA A 15 -15.73 -2.37 16.59
N LEU A 16 -15.36 -3.45 17.27
CA LEU A 16 -14.15 -4.22 16.94
C LEU A 16 -14.29 -4.97 15.60
N ALA A 17 -15.45 -5.59 15.34
CA ALA A 17 -15.69 -6.25 14.06
C ALA A 17 -15.66 -5.27 12.87
N ALA A 18 -16.19 -4.06 13.05
CA ALA A 18 -16.13 -3.02 12.03
C ALA A 18 -14.69 -2.55 11.78
N PHE A 19 -13.91 -2.39 12.85
CA PHE A 19 -12.48 -2.09 12.73
C PHE A 19 -11.73 -3.22 12.02
N ASP A 20 -11.98 -4.49 12.37
CA ASP A 20 -11.29 -5.63 11.75
C ASP A 20 -11.53 -5.70 10.25
N ALA A 21 -12.77 -5.44 9.81
CA ALA A 21 -13.10 -5.38 8.40
C ALA A 21 -12.38 -4.22 7.69
N ALA A 22 -12.25 -3.07 8.35
CA ALA A 22 -11.53 -1.91 7.80
C ALA A 22 -10.01 -2.12 7.77
N ALA A 23 -9.45 -2.84 8.74
CA ALA A 23 -8.02 -3.05 8.88
C ALA A 23 -7.45 -4.18 8.01
N ALA A 24 -8.30 -5.13 7.59
CA ALA A 24 -7.91 -6.24 6.72
C ALA A 24 -7.02 -5.84 5.52
N PRO A 25 -7.38 -4.85 4.67
CA PRO A 25 -6.55 -4.49 3.52
C PRO A 25 -5.17 -3.94 3.92
N TRP A 26 -5.05 -3.23 5.05
CA TRP A 26 -3.76 -2.70 5.50
C TRP A 26 -2.86 -3.80 6.04
N ARG A 27 -3.44 -4.78 6.75
CA ARG A 27 -2.71 -5.96 7.23
C ARG A 27 -2.18 -6.76 6.04
N GLU A 28 -3.02 -7.05 5.05
CA GLU A 28 -2.64 -7.76 3.83
C GLU A 28 -1.55 -7.03 3.04
N ALA A 29 -1.67 -5.71 2.86
CA ALA A 29 -0.67 -4.91 2.12
C ALA A 29 0.72 -4.87 2.79
N LEU A 30 0.81 -5.17 4.08
CA LEU A 30 2.04 -5.06 4.87
C LEU A 30 2.60 -6.41 5.35
N GLU A 31 1.80 -7.49 5.33
CA GLU A 31 2.20 -8.82 5.80
C GLU A 31 3.35 -9.39 4.96
N ASP A 32 3.24 -9.30 3.64
CA ASP A 32 4.21 -9.84 2.69
C ASP A 32 5.11 -8.75 2.05
N LEU A 33 5.16 -7.56 2.65
CA LEU A 33 5.97 -6.46 2.12
C LEU A 33 7.47 -6.72 2.37
N ASP A 34 8.26 -6.68 1.30
CA ASP A 34 9.72 -6.74 1.36
C ASP A 34 10.37 -5.91 0.25
N GLU A 35 11.70 -6.01 0.11
CA GLU A 35 12.45 -5.31 -0.93
C GLU A 35 12.14 -5.80 -2.35
N ASP A 36 11.66 -7.05 -2.51
CA ASP A 36 11.38 -7.64 -3.82
C ASP A 36 10.12 -7.02 -4.41
N VAL A 37 9.11 -6.72 -3.58
CA VAL A 37 7.94 -5.92 -3.99
C VAL A 37 8.36 -4.54 -4.54
N LEU A 38 9.33 -3.88 -3.89
CA LEU A 38 9.86 -2.60 -4.39
C LEU A 38 10.67 -2.77 -5.68
N ALA A 39 11.44 -3.84 -5.79
CA ALA A 39 12.20 -4.17 -7.00
C ALA A 39 11.28 -4.50 -8.18
N GLU A 40 10.16 -5.17 -7.94
CA GLU A 40 9.13 -5.49 -8.91
C GLU A 40 8.49 -4.21 -9.45
N ALA A 41 8.03 -3.30 -8.58
CA ALA A 41 7.50 -2.00 -8.99
C ALA A 41 8.50 -1.21 -9.88
N ALA A 42 9.78 -1.23 -9.51
CA ALA A 42 10.84 -0.63 -10.32
C ALA A 42 11.01 -1.34 -11.68
N ALA A 43 10.97 -2.67 -11.72
CA ALA A 43 11.11 -3.47 -12.94
C ALA A 43 9.93 -3.29 -13.89
N GLU A 44 8.70 -3.30 -13.38
CA GLU A 44 7.49 -3.02 -14.15
C GLU A 44 7.54 -1.64 -14.78
N ALA A 45 7.90 -0.61 -14.00
CA ALA A 45 8.06 0.74 -14.53
C ALA A 45 9.06 0.76 -15.70
N ARG A 46 10.21 0.06 -15.60
CA ARG A 46 11.15 -0.07 -16.74
C ARG A 46 10.50 -0.72 -17.95
N ALA A 47 9.78 -1.83 -17.75
CA ALA A 47 9.15 -2.59 -18.82
C ALA A 47 8.11 -1.75 -19.60
N PHE A 48 7.42 -0.84 -18.92
CA PHE A 48 6.43 0.05 -19.53
C PHE A 48 6.97 1.46 -19.87
N GLY A 49 8.29 1.69 -19.79
CA GLY A 49 8.93 2.95 -20.17
C GLY A 49 8.79 4.09 -19.16
N GLY A 50 8.38 3.79 -17.93
CA GLY A 50 8.31 4.71 -16.80
C GLY A 50 9.63 4.84 -16.03
N GLY A 51 9.64 5.74 -15.05
CA GLY A 51 10.77 5.99 -14.15
C GLY A 51 10.76 5.03 -12.95
N PRO A 52 11.78 4.16 -12.77
CA PRO A 52 11.77 3.14 -11.72
C PRO A 52 11.74 3.73 -10.31
N ALA A 53 12.55 4.77 -10.08
CA ALA A 53 12.57 5.47 -8.79
C ALA A 53 11.23 6.14 -8.48
N ALA A 54 10.57 6.73 -9.49
CA ALA A 54 9.27 7.36 -9.31
C ALA A 54 8.18 6.35 -8.94
N ALA A 55 8.22 5.15 -9.53
CA ALA A 55 7.28 4.07 -9.19
C ALA A 55 7.48 3.56 -7.76
N VAL A 56 8.73 3.36 -7.33
CA VAL A 56 9.04 2.98 -5.94
C VAL A 56 8.59 4.08 -4.97
N ASP A 57 8.88 5.35 -5.27
CA ASP A 57 8.46 6.49 -4.44
C ASP A 57 6.93 6.58 -4.33
N GLU A 58 6.21 6.32 -5.41
CA GLU A 58 4.74 6.29 -5.43
C GLU A 58 4.19 5.16 -4.56
N LEU A 59 4.74 3.94 -4.71
CA LEU A 59 4.36 2.79 -3.89
C LEU A 59 4.62 3.04 -2.41
N VAL A 60 5.82 3.49 -2.05
CA VAL A 60 6.19 3.80 -0.66
C VAL A 60 5.28 4.89 -0.08
N ARG A 61 4.95 5.93 -0.87
CA ARG A 61 4.00 6.97 -0.43
C ARG A 61 2.61 6.40 -0.19
N GLY A 62 2.15 5.48 -1.03
CA GLY A 62 0.88 4.77 -0.85
C GLY A 62 0.86 3.95 0.45
N LEU A 63 1.92 3.18 0.72
CA LEU A 63 2.06 2.37 1.93
C LEU A 63 2.14 3.23 3.20
N LEU A 64 2.83 4.38 3.15
CA LEU A 64 2.85 5.35 4.24
C LEU A 64 1.46 5.94 4.50
N GLY A 65 0.68 6.19 3.45
CA GLY A 65 -0.72 6.60 3.56
C GLY A 65 -1.57 5.55 4.29
N GLN A 66 -1.46 4.29 3.87
CA GLN A 66 -2.17 3.17 4.52
C GLN A 66 -1.78 3.02 6.01
N LEU A 67 -0.51 3.16 6.35
CA LEU A 67 -0.07 3.15 7.76
C LEU A 67 -0.65 4.31 8.57
N ALA A 68 -0.80 5.49 7.97
CA ALA A 68 -1.42 6.64 8.63
C ALA A 68 -2.92 6.41 8.85
N ASP A 69 -3.62 5.89 7.83
CA ASP A 69 -5.04 5.54 7.91
C ASP A 69 -5.29 4.46 8.98
N TRP A 70 -4.42 3.44 9.04
CA TRP A 70 -4.49 2.39 10.07
C TRP A 70 -4.31 2.98 11.47
N GLN A 71 -3.30 3.83 11.68
CA GLN A 71 -3.07 4.48 12.96
C GLN A 71 -4.26 5.37 13.37
N GLN A 72 -4.83 6.12 12.42
CA GLN A 72 -6.01 6.93 12.67
C GLN A 72 -7.20 6.06 13.09
N SER A 73 -7.43 4.96 12.39
CA SER A 73 -8.51 4.01 12.65
C SER A 73 -8.39 3.37 14.05
N ILE A 74 -7.17 3.01 14.48
CA ILE A 74 -6.91 2.56 15.87
C ILE A 74 -7.32 3.64 16.88
N GLY A 75 -7.00 4.91 16.59
CA GLY A 75 -7.40 6.04 17.42
C GLY A 75 -8.91 6.26 17.46
N GLU A 76 -9.60 6.07 16.34
CA GLU A 76 -11.07 6.13 16.24
C GLU A 76 -11.75 5.00 17.02
N LEU A 77 -11.23 3.77 16.90
CA LEU A 77 -11.67 2.64 17.70
C LEU A 77 -11.54 2.94 19.20
N GLY A 78 -10.38 3.44 19.65
CA GLY A 78 -10.18 3.81 21.06
C GLY A 78 -11.18 4.85 21.57
N ARG A 79 -11.52 5.85 20.75
CA ARG A 79 -12.58 6.84 21.07
C ARG A 79 -13.97 6.21 21.12
N ALA A 80 -14.29 5.33 20.17
CA ALA A 80 -15.58 4.64 20.13
C ALA A 80 -15.77 3.76 21.36
N LEU A 81 -14.76 2.95 21.72
CA LEU A 81 -14.79 2.08 22.89
C LEU A 81 -14.93 2.89 24.19
N THR A 82 -14.17 3.98 24.34
CA THR A 82 -14.26 4.86 25.53
C THR A 82 -15.63 5.55 25.65
N THR A 83 -16.21 5.92 24.52
CA THR A 83 -17.55 6.53 24.46
C THR A 83 -18.62 5.52 24.89
N ALA A 84 -18.55 4.29 24.36
CA ALA A 84 -19.47 3.21 24.71
C ALA A 84 -19.44 2.87 26.21
N THR A 85 -18.24 2.82 26.81
CA THR A 85 -18.12 2.56 28.25
C THR A 85 -18.45 3.75 29.14
N LYS A 86 -18.64 4.95 28.58
CA LYS A 86 -18.85 6.22 29.31
C LYS A 86 -17.72 6.50 30.29
N GLY A 87 -16.48 6.24 29.87
CA GLY A 87 -15.28 6.43 30.70
C GLY A 87 -15.07 5.39 31.80
N ARG A 88 -15.88 4.32 31.85
CA ARG A 88 -15.58 3.15 32.69
C ARG A 88 -14.42 2.36 32.11
N PRO A 89 -13.67 1.62 32.94
CA PRO A 89 -12.62 0.74 32.47
C PRO A 89 -13.12 -0.20 31.36
N LEU A 90 -12.32 -0.35 30.31
CA LEU A 90 -12.58 -1.28 29.24
C LEU A 90 -12.42 -2.72 29.74
N PRO A 91 -13.22 -3.68 29.24
CA PRO A 91 -12.99 -5.09 29.53
C PRO A 91 -11.65 -5.53 28.93
N GLY A 92 -10.97 -6.47 29.60
CA GLY A 92 -9.61 -6.90 29.26
C GLY A 92 -9.46 -7.31 27.80
N TRP A 93 -10.40 -8.12 27.29
CA TRP A 93 -10.40 -8.59 25.90
C TRP A 93 -10.38 -7.45 24.86
N SER A 94 -11.08 -6.34 25.11
CA SER A 94 -11.09 -5.19 24.19
C SER A 94 -9.78 -4.39 24.25
N THR A 95 -9.14 -4.35 25.42
CA THR A 95 -7.83 -3.73 25.61
C THR A 95 -6.75 -4.57 24.92
N ASP A 96 -6.85 -5.89 25.04
CA ASP A 96 -5.94 -6.82 24.38
C ASP A 96 -6.08 -6.75 22.86
N ALA A 97 -7.30 -6.65 22.32
CA ALA A 97 -7.53 -6.41 20.89
C ALA A 97 -6.83 -5.12 20.42
N GLY A 98 -7.03 -3.99 21.11
CA GLY A 98 -6.35 -2.74 20.76
C GLY A 98 -4.81 -2.84 20.85
N ARG A 99 -4.27 -3.62 21.79
CA ARG A 99 -2.83 -3.85 21.90
C ARG A 99 -2.30 -4.68 20.73
N THR A 100 -3.02 -5.73 20.33
CA THR A 100 -2.67 -6.54 19.14
C THR A 100 -2.57 -5.67 17.90
N GLU A 101 -3.49 -4.73 17.73
CA GLU A 101 -3.48 -3.82 16.58
C GLU A 101 -2.34 -2.81 16.61
N ASP A 102 -2.02 -2.23 17.77
CA ASP A 102 -0.84 -1.37 17.92
C ASP A 102 0.46 -2.13 17.62
N ILE A 103 0.56 -3.40 18.03
CA ILE A 103 1.70 -4.27 17.68
C ILE A 103 1.75 -4.49 16.16
N GLY A 104 0.63 -4.86 15.54
CA GLY A 104 0.55 -5.09 14.09
C GLY A 104 0.94 -3.84 13.29
N TRP A 105 0.45 -2.67 13.68
CA TRP A 105 0.83 -1.40 13.06
C TRP A 105 2.34 -1.11 13.18
N ARG A 106 2.92 -1.33 14.37
CA ARG A 106 4.37 -1.15 14.58
C ARG A 106 5.20 -2.11 13.73
N GLN A 107 4.74 -3.35 13.61
CA GLN A 107 5.37 -4.36 12.77
C GLN A 107 5.33 -3.93 11.30
N GLY A 108 4.16 -3.61 10.75
CA GLY A 108 4.04 -3.14 9.37
C GLY A 108 4.89 -1.89 9.08
N ARG A 109 4.95 -0.94 10.02
CA ARG A 109 5.85 0.23 9.91
C ARG A 109 7.32 -0.18 9.86
N THR A 110 7.72 -1.17 10.66
CA THR A 110 9.10 -1.67 10.70
C THR A 110 9.44 -2.39 9.39
N THR A 111 8.55 -3.26 8.93
CA THR A 111 8.65 -3.96 7.65
C THR A 111 8.87 -3.00 6.48
N LEU A 112 8.06 -1.94 6.37
CA LEU A 112 8.23 -0.93 5.32
C LEU A 112 9.61 -0.24 5.38
N LEU A 113 10.07 0.14 6.58
CA LEU A 113 11.38 0.76 6.74
C LEU A 113 12.53 -0.18 6.36
N GLU A 114 12.41 -1.46 6.71
CA GLU A 114 13.40 -2.48 6.34
C GLU A 114 13.43 -2.74 4.84
N ALA A 115 12.26 -2.88 4.20
CA ALA A 115 12.13 -3.07 2.76
C ALA A 115 12.80 -1.93 1.98
N VAL A 116 12.51 -0.68 2.36
CA VAL A 116 13.12 0.51 1.76
C VAL A 116 14.64 0.53 1.94
N ALA A 117 15.12 0.22 3.16
CA ALA A 117 16.55 0.18 3.44
C ALA A 117 17.28 -0.89 2.60
N ARG A 118 16.72 -2.12 2.53
CA ARG A 118 17.29 -3.22 1.75
C ARG A 118 17.27 -2.91 0.26
N HIS A 119 16.17 -2.39 -0.28
CA HIS A 119 16.07 -1.97 -1.68
C HIS A 119 17.12 -0.93 -2.05
N HIS A 120 17.30 0.10 -1.20
CA HIS A 120 18.30 1.13 -1.42
C HIS A 120 19.73 0.55 -1.39
N HIS A 121 20.04 -0.34 -0.44
CA HIS A 121 21.34 -0.99 -0.35
C HIS A 121 21.62 -1.90 -1.54
N ALA A 122 20.64 -2.67 -2.00
CA ALA A 122 20.75 -3.50 -3.20
C ALA A 122 21.02 -2.64 -4.43
N HIS A 123 20.38 -1.47 -4.54
CA HIS A 123 20.62 -0.54 -5.64
C HIS A 123 22.02 0.10 -5.59
N LEU A 124 22.51 0.45 -4.40
CA LEU A 124 23.87 0.97 -4.23
C LEU A 124 24.95 -0.07 -4.57
N LEU A 125 24.75 -1.33 -4.20
CA LEU A 125 25.72 -2.42 -4.44
C LEU A 125 25.61 -3.00 -5.86
N GLY A 126 24.45 -2.87 -6.51
CA GLY A 126 24.21 -3.26 -7.90
C GLY A 126 24.48 -2.17 -8.95
N GLY A 127 24.86 -0.97 -8.51
CA GLY A 127 25.07 0.20 -9.37
C GLY A 127 26.35 0.22 -10.20
N GLU A 128 27.22 -0.79 -10.09
CA GLU A 128 28.48 -0.85 -10.85
C GLU A 128 28.69 -2.24 -11.46
N LEU A 129 27.92 -2.54 -12.51
CA LEU A 129 28.25 -3.56 -13.52
C LEU A 129 27.51 -3.25 -14.84
N GLU A 130 27.61 -2.00 -15.33
CA GLU A 130 27.50 -1.77 -16.76
C GLU A 130 28.77 -2.34 -17.43
N LEU A 131 28.72 -3.61 -17.81
CA LEU A 131 29.66 -4.18 -18.77
C LEU A 131 29.44 -3.48 -20.13
N PRO A 132 30.50 -3.01 -20.80
CA PRO A 132 30.37 -2.28 -22.05
C PRO A 132 29.79 -3.18 -23.15
N ALA A 133 28.87 -2.60 -23.91
CA ALA A 133 28.22 -3.19 -25.07
C ALA A 133 29.22 -3.91 -26.00
N THR A 134 29.18 -5.25 -26.02
CA THR A 134 29.74 -6.01 -27.13
C THR A 134 28.67 -6.21 -28.20
N ARG A 135 28.69 -5.27 -29.15
CA ARG A 135 28.57 -5.45 -30.60
C ARG A 135 28.39 -6.91 -31.09
N ASN A 136 27.34 -7.08 -31.92
CA ASN A 136 27.04 -8.17 -32.87
C ASN A 136 26.26 -9.39 -32.34
N GLY A 137 24.96 -9.45 -32.69
CA GLY A 137 24.17 -10.66 -32.53
C GLY A 137 22.71 -10.60 -32.99
N ARG A 138 22.47 -10.27 -34.27
CA ARG A 138 21.37 -10.82 -35.09
C ARG A 138 19.99 -10.99 -34.42
N PHE A 139 19.11 -9.99 -34.59
CA PHE A 139 17.67 -10.14 -34.37
C PHE A 139 17.11 -11.37 -35.13
N ARG A 140 16.52 -12.32 -34.39
CA ARG A 140 15.67 -13.39 -34.93
C ARG A 140 14.33 -13.35 -34.19
N GLY A 141 13.27 -13.06 -34.95
CA GLY A 141 11.90 -13.55 -34.74
C GLY A 141 11.11 -12.95 -33.58
N ALA A 142 10.46 -11.81 -33.80
CA ALA A 142 9.24 -11.48 -33.07
C ALA A 142 8.07 -12.29 -33.67
N VAL A 143 7.49 -13.19 -32.89
CA VAL A 143 6.14 -13.72 -33.15
C VAL A 143 5.18 -12.82 -32.39
N ILE A 144 4.39 -12.06 -33.13
CA ILE A 144 3.26 -11.29 -32.64
C ILE A 144 2.09 -12.27 -32.45
N PRO A 145 1.49 -12.43 -31.27
CA PRO A 145 0.16 -13.00 -31.19
C PRO A 145 -0.86 -11.96 -31.68
N GLU A 146 -1.54 -12.29 -32.77
CA GLU A 146 -2.74 -11.61 -33.24
C GLU A 146 -3.80 -11.61 -32.13
N GLY A 147 -4.41 -10.45 -31.87
CA GLY A 147 -5.66 -10.39 -31.10
C GLY A 147 -5.69 -9.38 -29.97
N CYS A 148 -5.60 -8.08 -30.29
CA CYS A 148 -6.46 -7.11 -29.62
C CYS A 148 -6.74 -5.93 -30.55
N ALA A 149 -7.98 -5.87 -30.99
CA ALA A 149 -8.48 -4.88 -31.92
C ALA A 149 -8.40 -3.47 -31.32
N VAL A 150 -7.77 -2.62 -32.11
CA VAL A 150 -7.94 -1.16 -32.14
C VAL A 150 -9.41 -0.79 -31.98
N SER A 151 -9.72 -0.05 -30.91
CA SER A 151 -10.90 0.81 -30.87
C SER A 151 -10.44 2.26 -30.93
N ALA A 152 -10.50 2.80 -32.14
CA ALA A 152 -10.21 4.19 -32.45
C ALA A 152 -11.31 5.11 -31.88
N GLY A 153 -10.96 5.97 -30.91
CA GLY A 153 -11.80 7.02 -30.36
C GLY A 153 -11.24 8.42 -30.64
N ARG A 154 -11.62 8.97 -31.79
CA ARG A 154 -11.47 10.35 -32.31
C ARG A 154 -10.86 11.44 -31.39
N ARG A 155 -9.73 11.97 -31.87
CA ARG A 155 -9.25 13.35 -31.63
C ARG A 155 -10.28 14.38 -32.12
N ARG A 156 -10.66 15.33 -31.27
CA ARG A 156 -11.23 16.62 -31.68
C ARG A 156 -10.10 17.67 -31.64
N CYS A 157 -9.68 18.12 -32.81
CA CYS A 157 -8.73 19.22 -32.95
C CYS A 157 -9.45 20.54 -32.65
N GLY A 158 -9.01 21.26 -31.63
CA GLY A 158 -9.38 22.64 -31.38
C GLY A 158 -8.12 23.48 -31.18
N GLY A 159 -7.94 24.50 -32.03
CA GLY A 159 -6.96 25.57 -31.79
C GLY A 159 -5.90 25.76 -32.88
N ARG A 160 -6.25 26.49 -33.95
CA ARG A 160 -5.29 27.34 -34.66
C ARG A 160 -5.93 28.68 -35.02
N ARG A 161 -5.43 29.74 -34.38
CA ARG A 161 -5.15 31.07 -34.93
C ARG A 161 -3.81 31.48 -34.29
N PRO A 162 -2.92 32.25 -34.94
CA PRO A 162 -3.24 33.43 -35.75
C PRO A 162 -2.38 33.62 -37.03
N VAL A 163 -2.81 34.51 -37.93
CA VAL A 163 -1.88 35.35 -38.71
C VAL A 163 -2.51 36.74 -38.81
N ARG A 164 -1.63 37.74 -38.73
CA ARG A 164 -1.82 39.20 -38.63
C ARG A 164 -2.94 39.81 -39.47
#